data_AF-T2JUR1-F1
#
_entry.id   AF-T2JUR1-F1
#
_cell.length_a   1.000
_cell.length_b   1.000
_cell.length_c   1.000
_cell.angle_alpha   90.00
_cell.angle_beta   90.00
_cell.angle_gamma   90.00
#
_symmetry.space_group_name_H-M   'P 1'
#
loop_
_entity.id
_entity.type
_entity.pdbx_description
1 polymer ?
#
loop_
_entity_poly.entity_id
_entity_poly.type
_entity_poly.pdbx_seq_one_letter_code
_entity_poly.pdbx_strand_id
1 'polypeptide(L)'
;MEAGSFLILLDGLDEVPNKYRERLCKELQLFSRKFYNNTIIITSRNAAQQFHFQSFNYVEVADFGEKRIKEFAEKWFLATSKKTSEGKEKAQQFLAQLNRPENKAIRELAVTPILLNLLCSVFKERSKFPRQRAKLYETGLNILLQRWDLSRGIERDEFYHKLPLLDKRKLLSKIAAVTFSEARYFFEIREIQKVIEDYLCTTCNFKEDMETLWLTSEAILKSIEIQHGVLVERSQNIYSFSHLTFQEYFMARYIISSDSQNLDKNLKELAEKVTDTSWREVILLTASMLPKADILFLKIKEFLSQLIQKNTKLKDLLASLNQKVQSIHLSCSESAARAFYFTLSNQRDFNLALSLDPQFAYQTKLSKDMQLDSSLVRSFMDSINLVKNPDIKHFLSLCLSLQIEETFKLDEDFLESFTELKKQLPPLEQENSHILAWWKNQGQEWVDKFREILINHRNICYDWRLDEQEKELWNLFYNGNVFLVECLQGEGNISSKVKQEIESTLLSI
;
A
#
# COMPACT_ATOMS: atom_id res chain seq x y z
N MET A 1 -30.38 -15.12 -17.25
CA MET A 1 -29.36 -14.05 -17.31
C MET A 1 -29.32 -13.35 -18.66
N GLU A 2 -29.54 -14.03 -19.80
CA GLU A 2 -29.48 -13.37 -21.13
C GLU A 2 -30.44 -12.17 -21.31
N ALA A 3 -31.60 -12.21 -20.65
CA ALA A 3 -32.60 -11.15 -20.68
C ALA A 3 -32.22 -9.85 -19.90
N GLY A 4 -31.08 -9.80 -19.21
CA GLY A 4 -30.60 -8.59 -18.53
C GLY A 4 -31.26 -8.22 -17.19
N SER A 5 -32.10 -9.10 -16.65
CA SER A 5 -32.90 -8.79 -15.46
C SER A 5 -32.21 -9.04 -14.11
N PHE A 6 -30.90 -9.31 -14.09
CA PHE A 6 -30.16 -9.61 -12.87
C PHE A 6 -29.30 -8.43 -12.42
N LEU A 7 -29.29 -8.17 -11.12
CA LEU A 7 -28.27 -7.40 -10.42
C LEU A 7 -27.34 -8.39 -9.72
N ILE A 8 -26.07 -8.37 -10.08
CA ILE A 8 -25.04 -9.26 -9.54
C ILE A 8 -24.08 -8.42 -8.70
N LEU A 9 -23.99 -8.73 -7.41
CA LEU A 9 -23.11 -8.05 -6.46
C LEU A 9 -22.01 -9.02 -6.04
N LEU A 10 -20.76 -8.70 -6.35
CA LEU A 10 -19.58 -9.46 -5.98
C LEU A 10 -18.79 -8.64 -4.97
N ASP A 11 -18.83 -9.04 -3.70
CA ASP A 11 -18.19 -8.30 -2.61
C ASP A 11 -16.80 -8.89 -2.31
N GLY A 12 -15.77 -8.04 -2.21
CA GLY A 12 -14.43 -8.41 -1.74
C GLY A 12 -13.61 -9.24 -2.73
N LEU A 13 -13.35 -8.75 -3.94
CA LEU A 13 -12.46 -9.45 -4.89
C LEU A 13 -11.03 -9.63 -4.34
N ASP A 14 -10.55 -8.71 -3.51
CA ASP A 14 -9.28 -8.82 -2.80
C ASP A 14 -9.23 -9.95 -1.79
N GLU A 15 -10.40 -10.48 -1.40
CA GLU A 15 -10.51 -11.61 -0.47
C GLU A 15 -10.24 -12.97 -1.15
N VAL A 16 -10.14 -12.99 -2.48
CA VAL A 16 -9.82 -14.20 -3.25
C VAL A 16 -8.33 -14.51 -3.16
N PRO A 17 -7.92 -15.74 -2.81
CA PRO A 17 -6.51 -16.12 -2.75
C PRO A 17 -5.77 -15.85 -4.06
N ASN A 18 -4.53 -15.36 -3.97
CA ASN A 18 -3.73 -14.95 -5.14
C ASN A 18 -3.66 -16.03 -6.24
N LYS A 19 -3.54 -17.31 -5.87
CA LYS A 19 -3.49 -18.45 -6.81
C LYS A 19 -4.72 -18.61 -7.71
N TYR A 20 -5.88 -18.10 -7.29
CA TYR A 20 -7.14 -18.20 -8.04
C TYR A 20 -7.57 -16.87 -8.65
N ARG A 21 -6.99 -15.75 -8.19
CA ARG A 21 -7.44 -14.40 -8.53
C ARG A 21 -7.36 -14.12 -10.03
N GLU A 22 -6.23 -14.43 -10.68
CA GLU A 22 -6.07 -14.21 -12.13
C GLU A 22 -7.12 -14.99 -12.94
N ARG A 23 -7.29 -16.28 -12.63
CA ARG A 23 -8.27 -17.13 -13.30
C ARG A 23 -9.69 -16.60 -13.11
N LEU A 24 -10.05 -16.26 -11.88
CA LEU A 24 -11.37 -15.71 -11.57
C LEU A 24 -11.61 -14.40 -12.31
N CYS A 25 -10.64 -13.49 -12.34
CA CYS A 25 -10.76 -12.23 -13.09
C CYS A 25 -10.98 -12.48 -14.59
N LYS A 26 -10.27 -13.44 -15.20
CA LYS A 26 -10.51 -13.83 -16.60
C LYS A 26 -11.91 -14.40 -16.82
N GLU A 27 -12.37 -15.28 -15.94
CA GLU A 27 -13.72 -15.85 -16.00
C GLU A 27 -14.80 -14.79 -15.80
N LEU A 28 -14.63 -13.85 -14.86
CA LEU A 28 -15.53 -12.72 -14.64
C LEU A 28 -15.55 -11.75 -15.83
N GLN A 29 -14.42 -11.51 -16.47
CA GLN A 29 -14.36 -10.71 -17.70
C GLN A 29 -15.13 -11.37 -18.85
N LEU A 30 -15.01 -12.69 -19.00
CA LEU A 30 -15.76 -13.45 -20.01
C LEU A 30 -17.25 -13.48 -19.67
N PHE A 31 -17.58 -13.68 -18.39
CA PHE A 31 -18.94 -13.68 -17.88
C PHE A 31 -19.64 -12.33 -18.11
N SER A 32 -18.99 -11.22 -17.75
CA SER A 32 -19.52 -9.86 -17.94
C SER A 32 -19.72 -9.53 -19.42
N ARG A 33 -18.84 -10.00 -20.32
CA ARG A 33 -19.01 -9.84 -21.77
C ARG A 33 -20.17 -10.68 -22.31
N LYS A 34 -20.30 -11.93 -21.86
CA LYS A 34 -21.37 -12.83 -22.30
C LYS A 34 -22.75 -12.34 -21.83
N PHE A 35 -22.82 -11.80 -20.62
CA PHE A 35 -24.06 -11.38 -19.97
C PHE A 35 -24.13 -9.87 -19.77
N TYR A 36 -23.68 -9.11 -20.76
CA TYR A 36 -23.52 -7.64 -20.74
C TYR A 36 -24.82 -6.86 -20.47
N ASN A 37 -25.99 -7.48 -20.68
CA ASN A 37 -27.29 -6.87 -20.37
C ASN A 37 -27.59 -6.79 -18.87
N ASN A 38 -26.81 -7.45 -18.00
CA ASN A 38 -27.03 -7.43 -16.55
C ASN A 38 -26.17 -6.37 -15.88
N THR A 39 -26.61 -5.87 -14.73
CA THR A 39 -25.79 -4.96 -13.91
C THR A 39 -24.89 -5.78 -13.00
N ILE A 40 -23.58 -5.58 -13.09
CA ILE A 40 -22.58 -6.26 -12.27
C ILE A 40 -21.82 -5.20 -11.47
N ILE A 41 -21.81 -5.33 -10.15
CA ILE A 41 -21.04 -4.48 -9.23
C ILE A 41 -20.02 -5.37 -8.54
N ILE A 42 -18.76 -4.96 -8.57
CA ILE A 42 -17.64 -5.66 -7.94
C ILE A 42 -16.97 -4.69 -6.97
N THR A 43 -16.75 -5.10 -5.72
CA THR A 43 -15.98 -4.33 -4.74
C THR A 43 -14.60 -4.96 -4.55
N SER A 44 -13.59 -4.12 -4.29
CA SER A 44 -12.21 -4.54 -4.02
C SER A 44 -11.46 -3.40 -3.33
N ARG A 45 -10.45 -3.71 -2.52
CA ARG A 45 -9.46 -2.69 -2.08
C ARG A 45 -8.58 -2.24 -3.27
N ASN A 46 -8.19 -0.96 -3.28
CA ASN A 46 -7.33 -0.36 -4.32
C ASN A 46 -6.02 -1.15 -4.53
N ALA A 47 -5.41 -1.64 -3.45
CA ALA A 47 -4.11 -2.30 -3.50
C ALA A 47 -4.13 -3.72 -4.11
N ALA A 48 -5.31 -4.28 -4.37
CA ALA A 48 -5.48 -5.58 -5.04
C ALA A 48 -5.79 -5.44 -6.54
N GLN A 49 -5.89 -4.22 -7.06
CA GLN A 49 -6.30 -3.95 -8.43
C GLN A 49 -5.13 -4.09 -9.42
N GLN A 50 -4.61 -5.32 -9.55
CA GLN A 50 -3.66 -5.68 -10.61
C GLN A 50 -4.37 -5.95 -11.96
N PHE A 51 -5.69 -6.19 -11.93
CA PHE A 51 -6.49 -6.51 -13.11
C PHE A 51 -7.48 -5.39 -13.43
N HIS A 52 -7.40 -4.90 -14.67
CA HIS A 52 -8.36 -3.96 -15.22
C HIS A 52 -9.39 -4.71 -16.07
N PHE A 53 -10.61 -4.84 -15.55
CA PHE A 53 -11.77 -5.24 -16.32
C PHE A 53 -12.10 -4.20 -17.40
N GLN A 54 -12.29 -4.67 -18.63
CA GLN A 54 -12.74 -3.86 -19.75
C GLN A 54 -14.26 -3.67 -19.69
N SER A 55 -14.72 -2.49 -20.10
CA SER A 55 -16.14 -2.10 -20.12
C SER A 55 -16.79 -1.95 -18.74
N PHE A 56 -15.99 -1.69 -17.70
CA PHE A 56 -16.47 -1.34 -16.37
C PHE A 56 -16.22 0.15 -16.07
N ASN A 57 -17.11 0.74 -15.29
CA ASN A 57 -16.87 2.03 -14.67
C ASN A 57 -16.19 1.82 -13.31
N TYR A 58 -15.07 2.46 -13.09
CA TYR A 58 -14.35 2.42 -11.82
C TYR A 58 -14.75 3.58 -10.95
N VAL A 59 -15.21 3.27 -9.74
CA VAL A 59 -15.60 4.25 -8.73
C VAL A 59 -14.89 3.91 -7.43
N GLU A 60 -14.36 4.92 -6.78
CA GLU A 60 -13.74 4.78 -5.46
C GLU A 60 -14.73 5.24 -4.38
N VAL A 61 -14.86 4.46 -3.31
CA VAL A 61 -15.67 4.87 -2.16
C VAL A 61 -14.93 5.97 -1.42
N ALA A 62 -15.41 7.20 -1.56
CA ALA A 62 -14.81 8.35 -0.92
C ALA A 62 -14.89 8.26 0.62
N ASP A 63 -13.83 8.75 1.24
CA ASP A 63 -13.73 8.99 2.67
C ASP A 63 -14.90 9.83 3.22
N PHE A 64 -15.25 9.62 4.50
CA PHE A 64 -16.25 10.46 5.15
C PHE A 64 -15.72 11.88 5.32
N GLY A 65 -16.38 12.83 4.64
CA GLY A 65 -16.23 14.25 4.95
C GLY A 65 -16.80 14.61 6.32
N GLU A 66 -16.43 15.79 6.84
CA GLU A 66 -16.79 16.27 8.18
C GLU A 66 -18.30 16.18 8.49
N LYS A 67 -19.15 16.46 7.50
CA LYS A 67 -20.61 16.37 7.64
C LYS A 67 -21.07 14.93 7.93
N ARG A 68 -20.54 13.94 7.21
CA ARG A 68 -20.88 12.53 7.43
C ARG A 68 -20.35 12.01 8.76
N ILE A 69 -19.15 12.43 9.15
CA ILE A 69 -18.59 12.13 10.47
C ILE A 69 -19.51 12.63 11.59
N LYS A 70 -19.95 13.89 11.48
CA LYS A 70 -20.90 14.50 12.42
C LYS A 70 -22.22 13.72 12.48
N GLU A 71 -22.85 13.48 11.34
CA GLU A 71 -24.13 12.74 11.28
C GLU A 71 -24.01 11.33 11.84
N PHE A 72 -22.91 10.64 11.54
CA PHE A 72 -22.64 9.30 12.08
C PHE A 72 -22.50 9.37 13.60
N ALA A 73 -21.65 10.26 14.14
CA ALA A 73 -21.41 10.37 15.57
C ALA A 73 -22.72 10.69 16.33
N GLU A 74 -23.49 11.66 15.86
CA GLU A 74 -24.78 12.03 16.45
C GLU A 74 -25.74 10.84 16.51
N LYS A 75 -25.95 10.14 15.38
CA LYS A 75 -26.82 8.96 15.34
C LYS A 75 -26.30 7.82 16.22
N TRP A 76 -24.99 7.58 16.22
CA TRP A 76 -24.36 6.52 16.98
C TRP A 76 -24.49 6.72 18.50
N PHE A 77 -24.20 7.92 19.00
CA PHE A 77 -24.32 8.19 20.44
C PHE A 77 -25.77 8.23 20.89
N LEU A 78 -26.70 8.67 20.03
CA LEU A 78 -28.14 8.57 20.29
C LEU A 78 -28.60 7.10 20.41
N ALA A 79 -28.20 6.25 19.45
CA ALA A 79 -28.62 4.86 19.39
C ALA A 79 -28.04 3.99 20.52
N THR A 80 -26.86 4.34 21.03
CA THR A 80 -26.19 3.51 22.05
C THR A 80 -26.36 4.04 23.48
N SER A 81 -26.88 5.26 23.68
CA SER A 81 -27.09 5.83 25.01
C SER A 81 -28.46 5.47 25.58
N LYS A 82 -28.58 5.33 26.90
CA LYS A 82 -29.88 5.01 27.55
C LYS A 82 -30.87 6.16 27.47
N LYS A 83 -30.37 7.40 27.45
CA LYS A 83 -31.17 8.63 27.37
C LYS A 83 -30.74 9.46 26.16
N THR A 84 -31.72 10.04 25.47
CA THR A 84 -31.49 10.90 24.30
C THR A 84 -30.63 12.12 24.65
N SER A 85 -30.83 12.74 25.82
CA SER A 85 -30.03 13.90 26.26
C SER A 85 -28.55 13.57 26.44
N GLU A 86 -28.24 12.44 27.10
CA GLU A 86 -26.88 11.94 27.27
C GLU A 86 -26.20 11.67 25.92
N GLY A 87 -26.92 11.04 24.99
CA GLY A 87 -26.40 10.77 23.65
C GLY A 87 -26.04 12.04 22.89
N LYS A 88 -26.90 13.07 22.95
CA LYS A 88 -26.62 14.38 22.33
C LYS A 88 -25.41 15.06 22.95
N GLU A 89 -25.32 15.07 24.28
CA GLU A 89 -24.20 15.69 24.99
C GLU A 89 -22.88 15.00 24.66
N LYS A 90 -22.83 13.65 24.70
CA LYS A 90 -21.63 12.89 24.34
C LYS A 90 -21.22 13.09 22.88
N ALA A 91 -22.18 13.16 21.95
CA ALA A 91 -21.87 13.46 20.55
C ALA A 91 -21.22 14.84 20.40
N GLN A 92 -21.73 15.86 21.09
CA GLN A 92 -21.15 17.20 21.08
C GLN A 92 -19.74 17.20 21.66
N GLN A 93 -19.52 16.54 22.80
CA GLN A 93 -18.19 16.43 23.42
C GLN A 93 -17.20 15.68 22.51
N PHE A 94 -17.64 14.60 21.87
CA PHE A 94 -16.85 13.82 20.91
C PHE A 94 -16.38 14.71 19.75
N LEU A 95 -17.31 15.41 19.09
CA LEU A 95 -17.00 16.27 17.94
C LEU A 95 -16.12 17.45 18.34
N ALA A 96 -16.39 18.06 19.51
CA ALA A 96 -15.58 19.16 20.02
C ALA A 96 -14.14 18.72 20.31
N GLN A 97 -13.94 17.51 20.85
CA GLN A 97 -12.59 16.99 21.08
C GLN A 97 -11.92 16.55 19.77
N LEU A 98 -12.65 15.93 18.83
CA LEU A 98 -12.12 15.46 17.55
C LEU A 98 -11.58 16.62 16.71
N ASN A 99 -12.22 17.78 16.79
CA ASN A 99 -11.85 18.98 16.04
C ASN A 99 -10.68 19.78 16.66
N ARG A 100 -10.15 19.36 17.82
CA ARG A 100 -8.98 20.02 18.42
C ARG A 100 -7.73 19.77 17.58
N PRO A 101 -6.82 20.76 17.42
CA PRO A 101 -5.58 20.60 16.66
C PRO A 101 -4.72 19.42 17.12
N GLU A 102 -4.70 19.15 18.43
CA GLU A 102 -3.97 18.03 19.06
C GLU A 102 -4.47 16.64 18.61
N ASN A 103 -5.68 16.54 18.07
CA ASN A 103 -6.30 15.29 17.62
C ASN A 103 -6.32 15.17 16.09
N LYS A 104 -5.50 15.95 15.36
CA LYS A 104 -5.44 15.91 13.88
C LYS A 104 -5.27 14.48 13.35
N ALA A 105 -4.31 13.72 13.88
CA ALA A 105 -4.07 12.33 13.47
C ALA A 105 -5.29 11.42 13.73
N ILE A 106 -6.01 11.64 14.83
CA ILE A 106 -7.23 10.88 15.15
C ILE A 106 -8.40 11.27 14.23
N ARG A 107 -8.49 12.56 13.86
CA ARG A 107 -9.46 13.03 12.88
C ARG A 107 -9.21 12.44 11.50
N GLU A 108 -7.95 12.24 11.12
CA GLU A 108 -7.57 11.54 9.89
C GLU A 108 -8.03 10.06 9.90
N LEU A 109 -8.13 9.42 11.08
CA LEU A 109 -8.72 8.07 11.19
C LEU A 109 -10.25 8.07 11.11
N ALA A 110 -10.90 9.15 11.55
CA ALA A 110 -12.36 9.25 11.62
C ALA A 110 -13.05 9.28 10.25
N VAL A 111 -12.29 9.46 9.17
CA VAL A 111 -12.81 9.42 7.79
C VAL A 111 -13.20 8.00 7.36
N THR A 112 -12.63 6.97 8.00
CA THR A 112 -12.95 5.57 7.73
C THR A 112 -14.07 5.09 8.66
N PRO A 113 -15.23 4.63 8.14
CA PRO A 113 -16.41 4.34 8.97
C PRO A 113 -16.19 3.34 10.11
N ILE A 114 -15.41 2.28 9.88
CA ILE A 114 -15.10 1.28 10.91
C ILE A 114 -14.27 1.87 12.06
N LEU A 115 -13.33 2.77 11.73
CA LEU A 115 -12.50 3.46 12.72
C LEU A 115 -13.29 4.52 13.46
N LEU A 116 -14.19 5.22 12.78
CA LEU A 116 -15.13 6.14 13.41
C LEU A 116 -16.03 5.44 14.42
N ASN A 117 -16.55 4.25 14.09
CA ASN A 117 -17.30 3.41 15.03
C ASN A 117 -16.44 3.05 16.26
N LEU A 118 -15.19 2.68 16.05
CA LEU A 118 -14.26 2.35 17.14
C LEU A 118 -13.97 3.58 18.02
N LEU A 119 -13.74 4.74 17.40
CA LEU A 119 -13.53 6.02 18.08
C LEU A 119 -14.73 6.40 18.94
N CYS A 120 -15.94 6.28 18.41
CA CYS A 120 -17.16 6.53 19.18
C CYS A 120 -17.25 5.58 20.38
N SER A 121 -16.97 4.30 20.16
CA SER A 121 -16.95 3.27 21.20
C SER A 121 -15.95 3.58 22.32
N VAL A 122 -14.72 3.96 21.97
CA VAL A 122 -13.65 4.34 22.91
C VAL A 122 -14.00 5.61 23.67
N PHE A 123 -14.47 6.64 22.96
CA PHE A 123 -14.82 7.92 23.58
C PHE A 123 -15.99 7.76 24.55
N LYS A 124 -16.98 6.91 24.25
CA LYS A 124 -18.09 6.63 25.14
C LYS A 124 -17.67 6.12 26.51
N GLU A 125 -16.61 5.30 26.58
CA GLU A 125 -16.06 4.77 27.83
C GLU A 125 -15.07 5.72 28.50
N ARG A 126 -14.16 6.32 27.74
CA ARG A 126 -12.99 7.02 28.31
C ARG A 126 -13.08 8.55 28.26
N SER A 127 -14.01 9.10 27.49
CA SER A 127 -14.16 10.55 27.22
C SER A 127 -12.88 11.23 26.69
N LYS A 128 -11.93 10.44 26.15
CA LYS A 128 -10.65 10.89 25.59
C LYS A 128 -10.22 9.98 24.45
N PHE A 129 -9.55 10.55 23.44
CA PHE A 129 -8.95 9.77 22.36
C PHE A 129 -7.56 9.22 22.73
N PRO A 130 -7.21 8.01 22.26
CA PRO A 130 -5.82 7.58 22.17
C PRO A 130 -5.05 8.50 21.21
N ARG A 131 -3.72 8.55 21.33
CA ARG A 131 -2.85 9.37 20.45
C ARG A 131 -2.32 8.65 19.21
N GLN A 132 -2.38 7.32 19.19
CA GLN A 132 -1.82 6.45 18.15
C GLN A 132 -2.87 5.48 17.62
N ARG A 133 -2.79 5.13 16.34
CA ARG A 133 -3.74 4.21 15.69
C ARG A 133 -3.73 2.82 16.31
N ALA A 134 -2.56 2.25 16.60
CA ALA A 134 -2.47 0.96 17.30
C ALA A 134 -3.11 1.00 18.70
N LYS A 135 -3.02 2.15 19.40
CA LYS A 135 -3.65 2.30 20.72
C LYS A 135 -5.18 2.43 20.63
N LEU A 136 -5.69 3.00 19.53
CA LEU A 136 -7.11 2.99 19.20
C LEU A 136 -7.63 1.57 19.02
N TYR A 137 -6.95 0.75 18.21
CA TYR A 137 -7.30 -0.66 18.06
C TYR A 137 -7.24 -1.41 19.37
N GLU A 138 -6.14 -1.26 20.13
CA GLU A 138 -6.00 -1.93 21.42
C GLU A 138 -7.14 -1.54 22.37
N THR A 139 -7.42 -0.24 22.49
CA THR A 139 -8.44 0.24 23.41
C THR A 139 -9.84 -0.18 22.98
N GLY A 140 -10.16 -0.02 21.69
CA GLY A 140 -11.45 -0.36 21.14
C GLY A 140 -11.74 -1.86 21.21
N LEU A 141 -10.76 -2.70 20.88
CA LEU A 141 -10.88 -4.15 21.01
C LEU A 141 -10.97 -4.57 22.48
N ASN A 142 -10.19 -3.98 23.38
CA ASN A 142 -10.33 -4.27 24.82
C ASN A 142 -11.75 -3.94 25.31
N ILE A 143 -12.33 -2.82 24.87
CA ILE A 143 -13.71 -2.46 25.21
C ILE A 143 -14.71 -3.48 24.64
N LEU A 144 -14.53 -3.96 23.41
CA LEU A 144 -15.38 -5.01 22.83
C LEU A 144 -15.26 -6.33 23.60
N LEU A 145 -14.04 -6.70 24.00
CA LEU A 145 -13.75 -7.91 24.77
C LEU A 145 -14.25 -7.83 26.22
N GLN A 146 -14.35 -6.63 26.82
CA GLN A 146 -14.76 -6.40 28.22
C GLN A 146 -16.23 -6.03 28.40
N ARG A 147 -16.83 -5.21 27.51
CA ARG A 147 -18.22 -4.71 27.66
C ARG A 147 -19.23 -5.84 27.77
N TRP A 148 -18.93 -6.98 27.17
CA TRP A 148 -19.85 -8.10 27.18
C TRP A 148 -19.86 -8.85 28.53
N ASP A 149 -18.73 -8.90 29.25
CA ASP A 149 -18.62 -9.54 30.58
C ASP A 149 -19.60 -8.95 31.61
N LEU A 150 -20.13 -7.74 31.38
CA LEU A 150 -21.09 -7.06 32.24
C LEU A 150 -22.56 -7.14 31.78
N SER A 151 -22.82 -7.49 30.51
CA SER A 151 -24.07 -7.09 29.86
C SER A 151 -25.18 -8.15 29.77
N ARG A 152 -24.91 -9.45 29.92
CA ARG A 152 -25.96 -10.48 29.99
C ARG A 152 -25.49 -11.69 30.79
N GLY A 153 -26.19 -12.02 31.88
CA GLY A 153 -26.01 -13.25 32.66
C GLY A 153 -26.47 -14.49 31.89
N ILE A 154 -25.79 -14.81 30.80
CA ILE A 154 -26.01 -16.04 30.04
C ILE A 154 -25.05 -17.09 30.61
N GLU A 155 -25.58 -17.87 31.56
CA GLU A 155 -24.93 -19.02 32.20
C GLU A 155 -24.78 -20.19 31.21
N ARG A 156 -23.92 -20.08 30.20
CA ARG A 156 -23.60 -21.26 29.36
C ARG A 156 -22.12 -21.55 29.15
N ASP A 157 -21.21 -20.63 29.50
CA ASP A 157 -19.80 -20.89 29.27
C ASP A 157 -18.88 -20.20 30.29
N GLU A 158 -18.70 -20.82 31.46
CA GLU A 158 -17.88 -20.27 32.53
C GLU A 158 -16.40 -20.11 32.13
N PHE A 159 -15.90 -20.94 31.21
CA PHE A 159 -14.47 -21.00 30.91
C PHE A 159 -13.98 -19.78 30.16
N TYR A 160 -14.64 -19.40 29.05
CA TYR A 160 -14.24 -18.23 28.26
C TYR A 160 -14.36 -16.92 29.04
N HIS A 161 -15.38 -16.82 29.91
CA HIS A 161 -15.53 -15.67 30.80
C HIS A 161 -14.41 -15.54 31.82
N LYS A 162 -13.95 -16.67 32.39
CA LYS A 162 -12.83 -16.70 33.34
C LYS A 162 -11.48 -16.48 32.64
N LEU A 163 -11.42 -16.59 31.31
CA LEU A 163 -10.19 -16.38 30.56
C LEU A 163 -9.73 -14.91 30.68
N PRO A 164 -8.51 -14.64 31.19
CA PRO A 164 -8.00 -13.28 31.29
C PRO A 164 -8.01 -12.55 29.94
N LEU A 165 -8.24 -11.25 29.95
CA LEU A 165 -8.23 -10.42 28.73
C LEU A 165 -6.95 -10.59 27.91
N LEU A 166 -5.81 -10.79 28.57
CA LEU A 166 -4.54 -11.06 27.92
C LEU A 166 -4.58 -12.35 27.10
N ASP A 167 -5.19 -13.40 27.63
CA ASP A 167 -5.29 -14.71 26.97
C ASP A 167 -6.35 -14.69 25.86
N LYS A 168 -7.48 -13.98 26.05
CA LYS A 168 -8.43 -13.70 24.96
C LYS A 168 -7.72 -13.05 23.76
N ARG A 169 -6.86 -12.06 24.02
CA ARG A 169 -6.06 -11.38 22.98
C ARG A 169 -5.04 -12.30 22.32
N LYS A 170 -4.31 -13.10 23.10
CA LYS A 170 -3.31 -14.04 22.56
C LYS A 170 -3.98 -15.11 21.69
N LEU A 171 -5.12 -15.64 22.12
CA LEU A 171 -5.93 -16.58 21.34
C LEU A 171 -6.33 -15.98 19.99
N LEU A 172 -6.94 -14.77 19.99
CA LEU A 172 -7.31 -14.07 18.75
C LEU A 172 -6.10 -13.74 17.87
N SER A 173 -4.95 -13.43 18.47
CA SER A 173 -3.69 -13.22 17.74
C SER A 173 -3.23 -14.50 17.05
N LYS A 174 -3.36 -15.67 17.70
CA LYS A 174 -2.99 -16.95 17.11
C LYS A 174 -3.96 -17.38 15.99
N ILE A 175 -5.26 -17.11 16.14
CA ILE A 175 -6.26 -17.29 15.07
C ILE A 175 -5.91 -16.40 13.86
N ALA A 176 -5.59 -15.13 14.09
CA ALA A 176 -5.17 -14.22 13.02
C ALA A 176 -3.88 -14.70 12.33
N ALA A 177 -2.90 -15.20 13.09
CA ALA A 177 -1.65 -15.70 12.53
C ALA A 177 -1.83 -16.89 11.57
N VAL A 178 -2.68 -17.85 11.95
CA VAL A 178 -2.97 -19.02 11.11
C VAL A 178 -3.74 -18.61 9.85
N THR A 179 -4.74 -17.74 10.00
CA THR A 179 -5.65 -17.37 8.89
C THR A 179 -5.03 -16.37 7.92
N PHE A 180 -4.31 -15.37 8.43
CA PHE A 180 -3.72 -14.29 7.62
C PHE A 180 -2.50 -14.76 6.82
N SER A 181 -1.66 -15.64 7.39
CA SER A 181 -0.44 -16.12 6.73
C SER A 181 -0.71 -16.87 5.42
N GLU A 182 -1.91 -17.43 5.28
CA GLU A 182 -2.35 -18.16 4.09
C GLU A 182 -3.15 -17.28 3.10
N ALA A 183 -3.18 -15.95 3.35
CA ALA A 183 -4.01 -14.99 2.63
C ALA A 183 -5.50 -15.41 2.59
N ARG A 184 -6.00 -15.99 3.70
CA ARG A 184 -7.38 -16.45 3.84
C ARG A 184 -8.16 -15.55 4.78
N TYR A 185 -9.27 -15.03 4.27
CA TYR A 185 -10.23 -14.22 5.02
C TYR A 185 -11.43 -15.04 5.49
N PHE A 186 -11.72 -16.15 4.79
CA PHE A 186 -12.71 -17.14 5.17
C PHE A 186 -12.03 -18.45 5.54
N PHE A 187 -12.49 -19.06 6.62
CA PHE A 187 -11.89 -20.26 7.18
C PHE A 187 -12.97 -21.19 7.76
N GLU A 188 -12.70 -22.49 7.72
CA GLU A 188 -13.63 -23.49 8.24
C GLU A 188 -13.63 -23.49 9.76
N ILE A 189 -14.79 -23.76 10.36
CA ILE A 189 -14.98 -23.79 11.81
C ILE A 189 -13.95 -24.69 12.51
N ARG A 190 -13.64 -25.85 11.90
CA ARG A 190 -12.74 -26.83 12.50
C ARG A 190 -11.30 -26.33 12.59
N GLU A 191 -10.89 -25.44 11.70
CA GLU A 191 -9.55 -24.85 11.73
C GLU A 191 -9.40 -23.92 12.94
N ILE A 192 -10.42 -23.12 13.23
CA ILE A 192 -10.42 -22.26 14.42
C ILE A 192 -10.49 -23.10 15.69
N GLN A 193 -11.36 -24.12 15.71
CA GLN A 193 -11.48 -25.02 16.85
C GLN A 193 -10.15 -25.68 17.17
N LYS A 194 -9.41 -26.19 16.16
CA LYS A 194 -8.05 -26.71 16.37
C LYS A 194 -7.11 -25.68 17.00
N VAL A 195 -7.15 -24.43 16.54
CA VAL A 195 -6.32 -23.35 17.12
C VAL A 195 -6.71 -23.07 18.58
N ILE A 196 -8.01 -23.08 18.89
CA ILE A 196 -8.52 -22.92 20.26
C ILE A 196 -8.06 -24.10 21.12
N GLU A 197 -8.25 -25.33 20.65
CA GLU A 197 -7.84 -26.57 21.32
C GLU A 197 -6.34 -26.56 21.65
N ASP A 198 -5.50 -26.24 20.66
CA ASP A 198 -4.06 -26.13 20.84
C ASP A 198 -3.70 -25.05 21.86
N TYR A 199 -4.39 -23.90 21.83
CA TYR A 199 -4.17 -22.82 22.79
C TYR A 199 -4.54 -23.24 24.22
N LEU A 200 -5.67 -23.92 24.39
CA LEU A 200 -6.13 -24.42 25.68
C LEU A 200 -5.13 -25.42 26.28
N CYS A 201 -4.68 -26.38 25.47
CA CYS A 201 -3.73 -27.40 25.91
C CYS A 201 -2.35 -26.80 26.24
N THR A 202 -1.82 -25.95 25.35
CA THR A 202 -0.44 -25.44 25.48
C THR A 202 -0.30 -24.27 26.45
N THR A 203 -1.27 -23.36 26.48
CA THR A 203 -1.16 -22.08 27.20
C THR A 203 -2.02 -22.05 28.46
N CYS A 204 -3.23 -22.63 28.42
CA CYS A 204 -4.12 -22.68 29.58
C CYS A 204 -3.94 -23.96 30.42
N ASN A 205 -3.06 -24.89 30.01
CA ASN A 205 -2.81 -26.16 30.69
C ASN A 205 -4.11 -26.94 30.96
N PHE A 206 -5.01 -26.95 29.97
CA PHE A 206 -6.27 -27.69 30.01
C PHE A 206 -5.96 -29.20 29.93
N LYS A 207 -6.47 -30.00 30.88
CA LYS A 207 -6.11 -31.43 31.07
C LYS A 207 -7.30 -32.39 31.04
N GLU A 208 -8.44 -31.94 30.56
CA GLU A 208 -9.64 -32.79 30.47
C GLU A 208 -9.58 -33.69 29.23
N ASP A 209 -10.59 -34.56 29.08
CA ASP A 209 -10.66 -35.48 27.95
C ASP A 209 -10.92 -34.77 26.60
N MET A 210 -10.76 -35.52 25.51
CA MET A 210 -10.90 -34.99 24.15
C MET A 210 -12.31 -34.48 23.84
N GLU A 211 -13.35 -35.12 24.38
CA GLU A 211 -14.74 -34.74 24.13
C GLU A 211 -15.03 -33.39 24.80
N THR A 212 -14.56 -33.20 26.03
CA THR A 212 -14.71 -31.95 26.77
C THR A 212 -13.88 -30.82 26.16
N LEU A 213 -12.68 -31.13 25.63
CA LEU A 213 -11.86 -30.18 24.89
C LEU A 213 -12.59 -29.66 23.63
N TRP A 214 -13.27 -30.54 22.87
CA TRP A 214 -14.03 -30.14 21.69
C TRP A 214 -15.26 -29.31 22.03
N LEU A 215 -16.03 -29.70 23.03
CA LEU A 215 -17.18 -28.93 23.50
C LEU A 215 -16.75 -27.55 23.99
N THR A 216 -15.63 -27.47 24.71
CA THR A 216 -15.06 -26.20 25.19
C THR A 216 -14.58 -25.33 24.04
N SER A 217 -13.96 -25.91 23.01
CA SER A 217 -13.49 -25.14 21.84
C SER A 217 -14.64 -24.56 21.01
N GLU A 218 -15.73 -25.32 20.85
CA GLU A 218 -16.97 -24.87 20.23
C GLU A 218 -17.63 -23.74 21.02
N ALA A 219 -17.73 -23.92 22.34
CA ALA A 219 -18.35 -22.94 23.24
C ALA A 219 -17.55 -21.62 23.24
N ILE A 220 -16.21 -21.67 23.29
CA ILE A 220 -15.34 -20.49 23.17
C ILE A 220 -15.55 -19.78 21.83
N LEU A 221 -15.63 -20.51 20.72
CA LEU A 221 -15.84 -19.89 19.41
C LEU A 221 -17.20 -19.19 19.34
N LYS A 222 -18.27 -19.86 19.79
CA LYS A 222 -19.60 -19.27 19.85
C LYS A 222 -19.64 -18.07 20.80
N SER A 223 -18.86 -18.11 21.88
CA SER A 223 -18.65 -16.96 22.76
C SER A 223 -17.96 -15.81 22.00
N ILE A 224 -16.86 -16.03 21.28
CA ILE A 224 -16.22 -14.95 20.51
C ILE A 224 -17.18 -14.32 19.48
N GLU A 225 -17.99 -15.15 18.83
CA GLU A 225 -19.00 -14.74 17.84
C GLU A 225 -20.09 -13.87 18.47
N ILE A 226 -20.77 -14.37 19.51
CA ILE A 226 -21.93 -13.72 20.14
C ILE A 226 -21.50 -12.50 20.98
N GLN A 227 -20.35 -12.60 21.65
CA GLN A 227 -19.96 -11.65 22.69
C GLN A 227 -19.32 -10.38 22.12
N HIS A 228 -18.46 -10.55 21.12
CA HIS A 228 -17.59 -9.46 20.68
C HIS A 228 -17.85 -9.08 19.23
N GLY A 229 -18.45 -9.98 18.44
CA GLY A 229 -18.60 -9.81 17.00
C GLY A 229 -17.24 -9.60 16.31
N VAL A 230 -16.16 -10.13 16.90
CA VAL A 230 -14.80 -10.03 16.34
C VAL A 230 -14.60 -11.11 15.28
N LEU A 231 -15.14 -12.31 15.53
CA LEU A 231 -15.34 -13.35 14.53
C LEU A 231 -16.84 -13.45 14.22
N VAL A 232 -17.17 -13.79 12.99
CA VAL A 232 -18.56 -13.93 12.53
C VAL A 232 -18.69 -15.12 11.60
N GLU A 233 -19.79 -15.88 11.73
CA GLU A 233 -20.16 -16.92 10.78
C GLU A 233 -20.73 -16.24 9.52
N ARG A 234 -20.12 -16.50 8.37
CA ARG A 234 -20.47 -15.90 7.07
C ARG A 234 -21.36 -16.80 6.23
N SER A 235 -21.16 -18.10 6.35
CA SER A 235 -22.03 -19.17 5.84
C SER A 235 -21.88 -20.38 6.75
N GLN A 236 -22.71 -21.42 6.56
CA GLN A 236 -22.65 -22.62 7.40
C GLN A 236 -21.22 -23.14 7.55
N ASN A 237 -20.71 -23.15 8.80
CA ASN A 237 -19.37 -23.61 9.17
C ASN A 237 -18.20 -22.80 8.58
N ILE A 238 -18.44 -21.62 8.01
CA ILE A 238 -17.41 -20.73 7.48
C ILE A 238 -17.43 -19.42 8.25
N TYR A 239 -16.27 -19.06 8.77
CA TYR A 239 -16.07 -17.90 9.62
C TYR A 239 -15.09 -16.92 8.99
N SER A 240 -15.17 -15.67 9.42
CA SER A 240 -14.19 -14.63 9.14
C SER A 240 -13.99 -13.75 10.37
N PHE A 241 -12.94 -12.93 10.38
CA PHE A 241 -12.99 -11.72 11.20
C PHE A 241 -14.12 -10.82 10.69
N SER A 242 -14.79 -10.11 11.60
CA SER A 242 -15.87 -9.19 11.20
C SER A 242 -15.39 -8.05 10.32
N HIS A 243 -14.11 -7.71 10.46
CA HIS A 243 -13.42 -6.79 9.57
C HIS A 243 -11.94 -7.19 9.45
N LEU A 244 -11.38 -7.06 8.24
CA LEU A 244 -9.98 -7.36 7.94
C LEU A 244 -9.01 -6.61 8.86
N THR A 245 -9.30 -5.35 9.15
CA THR A 245 -8.50 -4.54 10.10
C THR A 245 -8.29 -5.18 11.48
N PHE A 246 -9.26 -5.96 11.98
CA PHE A 246 -9.06 -6.69 13.23
C PHE A 246 -8.09 -7.86 13.04
N GLN A 247 -8.20 -8.59 11.93
CA GLN A 247 -7.24 -9.64 11.56
C GLN A 247 -5.82 -9.07 11.40
N GLU A 248 -5.66 -7.95 10.68
CA GLU A 248 -4.38 -7.23 10.50
C GLU A 248 -3.79 -6.81 11.87
N TYR A 249 -4.60 -6.24 12.76
CA TYR A 249 -4.16 -5.87 14.10
C TYR A 249 -3.74 -7.09 14.95
N PHE A 250 -4.53 -8.15 14.95
CA PHE A 250 -4.21 -9.35 15.72
C PHE A 250 -2.99 -10.09 15.15
N MET A 251 -2.77 -10.02 13.83
CA MET A 251 -1.54 -10.51 13.20
C MET A 251 -0.31 -9.69 13.64
N ALA A 252 -0.40 -8.36 13.61
CA ALA A 252 0.67 -7.50 14.10
C ALA A 252 0.98 -7.77 15.59
N ARG A 253 -0.06 -8.02 16.41
CA ARG A 253 0.08 -8.41 17.82
C ARG A 253 0.73 -9.78 18.00
N TYR A 254 0.42 -10.75 17.15
CA TYR A 254 1.05 -12.06 17.19
C TYR A 254 2.56 -11.94 17.00
N ILE A 255 2.99 -11.20 15.97
CA ILE A 255 4.39 -10.97 15.61
C ILE A 255 5.21 -10.46 16.81
N ILE A 256 4.66 -9.48 17.55
CA ILE A 256 5.37 -8.86 18.68
C ILE A 256 5.22 -9.61 20.01
N SER A 257 4.32 -10.62 20.07
CA SER A 257 4.03 -11.35 21.32
C SER A 257 4.97 -12.53 21.57
N SER A 258 5.83 -12.85 20.61
CA SER A 258 6.82 -13.91 20.72
C SER A 258 7.99 -13.53 21.62
N ASP A 259 8.71 -14.53 22.14
CA ASP A 259 9.96 -14.31 22.87
C ASP A 259 11.04 -13.63 22.00
N SER A 260 12.14 -13.18 22.61
CA SER A 260 13.17 -12.39 21.91
C SER A 260 13.81 -13.12 20.73
N GLN A 261 13.96 -14.46 20.78
CA GLN A 261 14.53 -15.25 19.70
C GLN A 261 13.56 -15.38 18.52
N ASN A 262 12.29 -15.64 18.82
CA ASN A 262 11.24 -15.74 17.82
C ASN A 262 10.85 -14.37 17.25
N LEU A 263 11.00 -13.28 18.01
CA LEU A 263 10.73 -11.93 17.54
C LEU A 263 11.66 -11.55 16.37
N ASP A 264 12.96 -11.81 16.48
CA ASP A 264 13.91 -11.49 15.40
C ASP A 264 13.57 -12.23 14.11
N LYS A 265 13.20 -13.52 14.24
CA LYS A 265 12.73 -14.36 13.13
C LYS A 265 11.44 -13.82 12.54
N ASN A 266 10.42 -13.52 13.35
CA ASN A 266 9.14 -13.00 12.88
C ASN A 266 9.29 -11.64 12.17
N LEU A 267 10.16 -10.76 12.68
CA LEU A 267 10.44 -9.47 12.04
C LEU A 267 11.16 -9.65 10.71
N LYS A 268 12.00 -10.69 10.57
CA LYS A 268 12.64 -11.04 9.30
C LYS A 268 11.61 -11.55 8.29
N GLU A 269 10.76 -12.49 8.70
CA GLU A 269 9.67 -13.00 7.85
C GLU A 269 8.71 -11.86 7.45
N LEU A 270 8.41 -10.94 8.35
CA LEU A 270 7.61 -9.75 8.07
C LEU A 270 8.28 -8.81 7.07
N ALA A 271 9.60 -8.61 7.17
CA ALA A 271 10.36 -7.78 6.24
C ALA A 271 10.33 -8.30 4.81
N GLU A 272 10.34 -9.62 4.62
CA GLU A 272 10.19 -10.27 3.31
C GLU A 272 8.81 -10.03 2.68
N LYS A 273 7.82 -9.59 3.46
CA LYS A 273 6.48 -9.20 2.99
C LYS A 273 6.33 -7.73 2.62
N VAL A 274 7.41 -6.92 2.65
CA VAL A 274 7.33 -5.48 2.36
C VAL A 274 6.75 -5.16 0.98
N THR A 275 6.94 -6.04 0.00
CA THR A 275 6.41 -5.86 -1.37
C THR A 275 5.01 -6.44 -1.56
N ASP A 276 4.48 -7.16 -0.56
CA ASP A 276 3.13 -7.71 -0.57
C ASP A 276 2.16 -6.67 0.02
N THR A 277 1.28 -6.16 -0.84
CA THR A 277 0.34 -5.10 -0.47
C THR A 277 -0.64 -5.51 0.62
N SER A 278 -0.92 -6.82 0.78
CA SER A 278 -1.79 -7.32 1.85
C SER A 278 -1.17 -7.16 3.23
N TRP A 279 0.16 -7.17 3.34
CA TRP A 279 0.89 -7.05 4.61
C TRP A 279 1.17 -5.60 5.02
N ARG A 280 0.85 -4.64 4.16
CA ARG A 280 1.14 -3.21 4.36
C ARG A 280 0.65 -2.71 5.72
N GLU A 281 -0.61 -2.97 6.05
CA GLU A 281 -1.19 -2.52 7.33
C GLU A 281 -0.58 -3.27 8.52
N VAL A 282 -0.27 -4.57 8.37
CA VAL A 282 0.41 -5.36 9.42
C VAL A 282 1.78 -4.77 9.73
N ILE A 283 2.57 -4.40 8.72
CA ILE A 283 3.89 -3.79 8.89
C ILE A 283 3.79 -2.45 9.64
N LEU A 284 2.87 -1.57 9.23
CA LEU A 284 2.64 -0.28 9.88
C LEU A 284 2.20 -0.47 11.35
N LEU A 285 1.29 -1.41 11.59
CA LEU A 285 0.81 -1.73 12.93
C LEU A 285 1.93 -2.31 13.81
N THR A 286 2.70 -3.28 13.32
CA THR A 286 3.85 -3.84 14.04
C THR A 286 4.86 -2.75 14.38
N ALA A 287 5.22 -1.88 13.43
CA ALA A 287 6.14 -0.77 13.67
C ALA A 287 5.65 0.18 14.77
N SER A 288 4.34 0.49 14.80
CA SER A 288 3.74 1.36 15.82
C SER A 288 3.63 0.70 17.21
N MET A 289 3.59 -0.63 17.27
CA MET A 289 3.51 -1.36 18.54
C MET A 289 4.87 -1.69 19.17
N LEU A 290 5.94 -1.69 18.36
CA LEU A 290 7.30 -1.91 18.85
C LEU A 290 7.78 -0.71 19.68
N PRO A 291 8.52 -0.93 20.79
CA PRO A 291 9.15 0.16 21.52
C PRO A 291 10.13 0.96 20.65
N LYS A 292 10.84 0.27 19.74
CA LYS A 292 11.67 0.84 18.68
C LYS A 292 11.51 0.02 17.40
N ALA A 293 11.19 0.67 16.30
CA ALA A 293 10.98 0.01 15.01
C ALA A 293 12.27 -0.18 14.19
N ASP A 294 13.41 0.30 14.70
CA ASP A 294 14.73 0.25 14.04
C ASP A 294 15.05 -1.14 13.45
N ILE A 295 14.86 -2.21 14.23
CA ILE A 295 15.17 -3.58 13.81
C ILE A 295 14.31 -4.01 12.60
N LEU A 296 13.02 -3.66 12.59
CA LEU A 296 12.12 -4.01 11.49
C LEU A 296 12.53 -3.30 10.20
N PHE A 297 12.79 -1.98 10.28
CA PHE A 297 13.13 -1.20 9.09
C PHE A 297 14.53 -1.53 8.54
N LEU A 298 15.48 -1.87 9.39
CA LEU A 298 16.78 -2.40 8.97
C LEU A 298 16.64 -3.74 8.25
N LYS A 299 15.80 -4.65 8.74
CA LYS A 299 15.51 -5.93 8.07
C LYS A 299 14.80 -5.73 6.73
N ILE A 300 13.88 -4.78 6.63
CA ILE A 300 13.25 -4.40 5.36
C ILE A 300 14.32 -3.88 4.38
N LYS A 301 15.21 -2.99 4.82
CA LYS A 301 16.32 -2.51 3.99
C LYS A 301 17.23 -3.64 3.54
N GLU A 302 17.58 -4.57 4.44
CA GLU A 302 18.40 -5.74 4.12
C GLU A 302 17.74 -6.62 3.06
N PHE A 303 16.45 -6.91 3.19
CA PHE A 303 15.68 -7.66 2.20
C PHE A 303 15.68 -6.96 0.83
N LEU A 304 15.44 -5.65 0.78
CA LEU A 304 15.50 -4.89 -0.47
C LEU A 304 16.91 -4.91 -1.08
N SER A 305 17.97 -4.83 -0.26
CA SER A 305 19.34 -4.98 -0.72
C SER A 305 19.64 -6.38 -1.28
N GLN A 306 19.04 -7.44 -0.72
CA GLN A 306 19.16 -8.80 -1.26
C GLN A 306 18.48 -8.94 -2.64
N LEU A 307 17.41 -8.18 -2.91
CA LEU A 307 16.80 -8.14 -4.25
C LEU A 307 17.77 -7.54 -5.29
N ILE A 308 18.58 -6.54 -4.91
CA ILE A 308 19.62 -5.95 -5.76
C ILE A 308 20.67 -7.00 -6.11
N GLN A 309 21.15 -7.77 -5.13
CA GLN A 309 22.21 -8.77 -5.35
C GLN A 309 21.83 -9.87 -6.33
N LYS A 310 20.52 -10.15 -6.47
CA LYS A 310 20.00 -11.17 -7.40
C LYS A 310 19.93 -10.69 -8.85
N ASN A 311 20.08 -9.39 -9.13
CA ASN A 311 19.90 -8.81 -10.46
C ASN A 311 21.06 -7.89 -10.83
N THR A 312 21.93 -8.34 -11.73
CA THR A 312 23.11 -7.59 -12.18
C THR A 312 22.72 -6.28 -12.87
N LYS A 313 21.70 -6.28 -13.74
CA LYS A 313 21.22 -5.07 -14.43
C LYS A 313 20.71 -4.01 -13.46
N LEU A 314 20.01 -4.41 -12.39
CA LEU A 314 19.55 -3.49 -11.35
C LEU A 314 20.76 -2.90 -10.60
N LYS A 315 21.76 -3.71 -10.28
CA LYS A 315 22.99 -3.23 -9.66
C LYS A 315 23.72 -2.22 -10.55
N ASP A 316 23.83 -2.49 -11.84
CA ASP A 316 24.45 -1.60 -12.82
C ASP A 316 23.66 -0.29 -12.96
N LEU A 317 22.32 -0.36 -12.98
CA LEU A 317 21.47 0.83 -12.92
C LEU A 317 21.79 1.65 -11.67
N LEU A 318 21.74 1.05 -10.47
CA LEU A 318 22.00 1.79 -9.23
C LEU A 318 23.41 2.38 -9.18
N ALA A 319 24.42 1.69 -9.74
CA ALA A 319 25.76 2.24 -9.90
C ALA A 319 25.76 3.48 -10.81
N SER A 320 25.11 3.41 -11.98
CA SER A 320 25.00 4.54 -12.90
C SER A 320 24.28 5.75 -12.27
N LEU A 321 23.23 5.48 -11.47
CA LEU A 321 22.50 6.52 -10.73
C LEU A 321 23.39 7.18 -9.67
N ASN A 322 24.15 6.41 -8.90
CA ASN A 322 25.10 6.97 -7.92
C ASN A 322 26.15 7.85 -8.62
N GLN A 323 26.72 7.39 -9.73
CA GLN A 323 27.69 8.17 -10.49
C GLN A 323 27.10 9.47 -11.05
N LYS A 324 25.86 9.43 -11.55
CA LYS A 324 25.13 10.61 -12.05
C LYS A 324 24.82 11.62 -10.95
N VAL A 325 24.42 11.14 -9.78
CA VAL A 325 24.09 12.01 -8.63
C VAL A 325 25.36 12.67 -8.09
N GLN A 326 26.51 11.97 -8.11
CA GLN A 326 27.81 12.54 -7.71
C GLN A 326 28.39 13.54 -8.72
N SER A 327 28.01 13.48 -10.00
CA SER A 327 28.54 14.37 -11.03
C SER A 327 27.82 15.73 -11.11
N ILE A 328 26.70 15.90 -10.42
CA ILE A 328 25.86 17.11 -10.49
C ILE A 328 25.88 17.86 -9.17
N HIS A 329 25.80 19.19 -9.24
CA HIS A 329 25.55 20.01 -8.05
C HIS A 329 24.09 19.86 -7.59
N LEU A 330 23.89 19.19 -6.46
CA LEU A 330 22.55 18.91 -5.91
C LEU A 330 22.04 20.07 -5.04
N SER A 331 20.75 20.37 -5.16
CA SER A 331 19.99 21.22 -4.23
C SER A 331 19.10 20.43 -3.26
N CYS A 332 19.00 19.11 -3.48
CA CYS A 332 18.16 18.16 -2.74
C CYS A 332 19.02 17.04 -2.12
N SER A 333 18.41 16.15 -1.34
CA SER A 333 19.11 14.98 -0.81
C SER A 333 19.54 14.01 -1.93
N GLU A 334 20.69 13.37 -1.75
CA GLU A 334 21.21 12.38 -2.72
C GLU A 334 20.21 11.25 -2.98
N SER A 335 19.46 10.82 -1.96
CA SER A 335 18.43 9.79 -2.11
C SER A 335 17.24 10.25 -2.95
N ALA A 336 16.79 11.50 -2.79
CA ALA A 336 15.73 12.05 -3.62
C ALA A 336 16.19 12.21 -5.08
N ALA A 337 17.45 12.62 -5.29
CA ALA A 337 18.06 12.67 -6.62
C ALA A 337 18.16 11.28 -7.28
N ARG A 338 18.57 10.24 -6.54
CA ARG A 338 18.57 8.85 -7.03
C ARG A 338 17.16 8.38 -7.39
N ALA A 339 16.17 8.69 -6.57
CA ALA A 339 14.77 8.36 -6.84
C ALA A 339 14.25 9.05 -8.11
N PHE A 340 14.64 10.30 -8.34
CA PHE A 340 14.31 11.04 -9.55
C PHE A 340 14.92 10.41 -10.81
N TYR A 341 16.21 10.11 -10.81
CA TYR A 341 16.85 9.50 -11.99
C TYR A 341 16.40 8.04 -12.22
N PHE A 342 16.07 7.30 -11.17
CA PHE A 342 15.43 5.98 -11.29
C PHE A 342 14.07 6.10 -11.99
N THR A 343 13.28 7.11 -11.62
CA THR A 343 11.97 7.42 -12.20
C THR A 343 12.08 7.75 -13.69
N LEU A 344 13.06 8.59 -14.06
CA LEU A 344 13.32 8.96 -15.45
C LEU A 344 13.74 7.74 -16.30
N SER A 345 14.56 6.85 -15.75
CA SER A 345 15.07 5.68 -16.47
C SER A 345 13.99 4.64 -16.76
N ASN A 346 12.96 4.56 -15.90
CA ASN A 346 11.93 3.52 -15.97
C ASN A 346 10.50 4.06 -16.16
N GLN A 347 10.35 5.32 -16.59
CA GLN A 347 9.07 5.96 -16.92
C GLN A 347 8.01 5.83 -15.80
N ARG A 348 8.39 6.16 -14.56
CA ARG A 348 7.49 6.08 -13.40
C ARG A 348 6.97 7.45 -12.98
N ASP A 349 6.10 7.45 -11.97
CA ASP A 349 5.73 8.66 -11.25
C ASP A 349 6.87 9.14 -10.33
N PHE A 350 6.87 10.43 -10.00
CA PHE A 350 7.88 11.03 -9.11
C PHE A 350 7.55 10.80 -7.61
N ASN A 351 6.67 9.85 -7.26
CA ASN A 351 6.14 9.74 -5.89
C ASN A 351 7.23 9.48 -4.86
N LEU A 352 8.22 8.64 -5.17
CA LEU A 352 9.34 8.37 -4.26
C LEU A 352 10.20 9.61 -4.04
N ALA A 353 10.53 10.34 -5.11
CA ALA A 353 11.33 11.57 -5.03
C ALA A 353 10.59 12.66 -4.25
N LEU A 354 9.29 12.83 -4.51
CA LEU A 354 8.41 13.76 -3.80
C LEU A 354 8.28 13.44 -2.31
N SER A 355 8.21 12.16 -1.97
CA SER A 355 8.13 11.71 -0.58
C SER A 355 9.42 12.04 0.15
N LEU A 356 10.58 11.91 -0.50
CA LEU A 356 11.88 12.20 0.10
C LEU A 356 12.18 13.70 0.18
N ASP A 357 11.78 14.47 -0.83
CA ASP A 357 11.95 15.92 -0.86
C ASP A 357 10.76 16.60 -1.56
N PRO A 358 9.96 17.42 -0.84
CA PRO A 358 8.83 18.15 -1.42
C PRO A 358 9.21 19.12 -2.56
N GLN A 359 10.49 19.46 -2.74
CA GLN A 359 10.95 20.32 -3.85
C GLN A 359 10.61 19.74 -5.23
N PHE A 360 10.53 18.41 -5.36
CA PHE A 360 10.19 17.74 -6.63
C PHE A 360 8.77 18.05 -7.13
N ALA A 361 7.92 18.68 -6.31
CA ALA A 361 6.59 19.12 -6.73
C ALA A 361 6.66 20.30 -7.73
N TYR A 362 7.79 21.03 -7.74
CA TYR A 362 7.96 22.22 -8.57
C TYR A 362 9.26 22.10 -9.38
N GLN A 363 9.13 21.94 -10.70
CA GLN A 363 10.31 21.85 -11.59
C GLN A 363 11.27 23.02 -11.43
N THR A 364 10.77 24.22 -11.14
CA THR A 364 11.58 25.43 -10.95
C THR A 364 12.51 25.37 -9.74
N LYS A 365 12.26 24.47 -8.77
CA LYS A 365 13.10 24.29 -7.58
C LYS A 365 14.21 23.26 -7.79
N LEU A 366 14.17 22.47 -8.86
CA LEU A 366 15.21 21.52 -9.21
C LEU A 366 16.47 22.24 -9.68
N SER A 367 17.63 21.60 -9.57
CA SER A 367 18.86 22.15 -10.15
C SER A 367 18.72 22.24 -11.68
N LYS A 368 19.43 23.18 -12.31
CA LYS A 368 19.36 23.39 -13.77
C LYS A 368 19.73 22.12 -14.54
N ASP A 369 20.67 21.33 -14.03
CA ASP A 369 21.04 20.05 -14.62
C ASP A 369 19.91 19.02 -14.61
N MET A 370 19.16 18.93 -13.51
CA MET A 370 18.03 18.01 -13.39
C MET A 370 16.86 18.45 -14.26
N GLN A 371 16.61 19.76 -14.38
CA GLN A 371 15.61 20.31 -15.29
C GLN A 371 15.96 20.01 -16.76
N LEU A 372 17.24 20.18 -17.13
CA LEU A 372 17.76 19.84 -18.44
C LEU A 372 17.58 18.34 -18.73
N ASP A 373 18.00 17.47 -17.82
CA ASP A 373 17.87 16.02 -18.00
C ASP A 373 16.40 15.59 -18.11
N SER A 374 15.50 16.16 -17.31
CA SER A 374 14.06 15.89 -17.41
C SER A 374 13.50 16.27 -18.78
N SER A 375 13.92 17.43 -19.31
CA SER A 375 13.48 17.94 -20.62
C SER A 375 14.01 17.09 -21.78
N LEU A 376 15.27 16.65 -21.68
CA LEU A 376 15.89 15.73 -22.63
C LEU A 376 15.20 14.36 -22.63
N VAL A 377 14.96 13.77 -21.46
CA VAL A 377 14.25 12.48 -21.34
C VAL A 377 12.84 12.58 -21.91
N ARG A 378 12.13 13.68 -21.65
CA ARG A 378 10.79 13.89 -22.21
C ARG A 378 10.82 13.97 -23.74
N SER A 379 11.74 14.75 -24.31
CA SER A 379 11.91 14.86 -25.75
C SER A 379 12.30 13.51 -26.38
N PHE A 380 13.14 12.74 -25.70
CA PHE A 380 13.50 11.38 -26.09
C PHE A 380 12.31 10.41 -26.07
N MET A 381 11.41 10.56 -25.10
CA MET A 381 10.18 9.77 -25.04
C MET A 381 9.21 10.14 -26.16
N ASP A 382 9.08 11.43 -26.45
CA ASP A 382 8.23 11.93 -27.54
C ASP A 382 8.72 11.41 -28.90
N SER A 383 10.05 11.33 -29.11
CA SER A 383 10.60 10.74 -30.33
C SER A 383 10.36 9.23 -30.44
N ILE A 384 10.48 8.46 -29.36
CA ILE A 384 10.10 7.03 -29.35
C ILE A 384 8.62 6.86 -29.71
N ASN A 385 7.75 7.71 -29.17
CA ASN A 385 6.31 7.66 -29.46
C ASN A 385 6.01 7.99 -30.92
N LEU A 386 6.75 8.93 -31.52
CA LEU A 386 6.64 9.28 -32.93
C LEU A 386 7.06 8.15 -33.86
N VAL A 387 8.09 7.36 -33.50
CA VAL A 387 8.46 6.16 -34.28
C VAL A 387 7.33 5.13 -34.27
N LYS A 388 6.67 4.93 -33.11
CA LYS A 388 5.56 3.98 -32.98
C LYS A 388 4.29 4.44 -33.69
N ASN A 389 3.93 5.71 -33.50
CA ASN A 389 2.71 6.33 -34.03
C ASN A 389 3.05 7.72 -34.60
N PRO A 390 3.50 7.80 -35.86
CA PRO A 390 3.84 9.07 -36.48
C PRO A 390 2.63 10.02 -36.53
N ASP A 391 2.78 11.19 -35.93
CA ASP A 391 1.76 12.24 -35.90
C ASP A 391 2.41 13.63 -35.97
N ILE A 392 1.81 14.52 -36.74
CA ILE A 392 2.40 15.82 -37.07
C ILE A 392 2.34 16.77 -35.87
N LYS A 393 1.28 16.71 -35.06
CA LYS A 393 1.19 17.55 -33.87
C LYS A 393 2.26 17.17 -32.86
N HIS A 394 2.47 15.87 -32.67
CA HIS A 394 3.54 15.36 -31.80
C HIS A 394 4.94 15.71 -32.34
N PHE A 395 5.12 15.68 -33.67
CA PHE A 395 6.38 16.09 -34.30
C PHE A 395 6.69 17.58 -34.07
N LEU A 396 5.70 18.46 -34.27
CA LEU A 396 5.84 19.89 -33.97
C LEU A 396 6.17 20.13 -32.49
N SER A 397 5.51 19.40 -31.60
CA SER A 397 5.81 19.44 -30.16
C SER A 397 7.25 19.02 -29.85
N LEU A 398 7.77 17.99 -30.51
CA LEU A 398 9.15 17.55 -30.36
C LEU A 398 10.14 18.61 -30.87
N CYS A 399 9.89 19.22 -32.03
CA CYS A 399 10.76 20.28 -32.55
C CYS A 399 10.88 21.46 -31.57
N LEU A 400 9.78 21.85 -30.94
CA LEU A 400 9.78 22.88 -29.90
C LEU A 400 10.51 22.41 -28.63
N SER A 401 10.31 21.16 -28.21
CA SER A 401 10.95 20.64 -27.00
C SER A 401 12.47 20.46 -27.15
N LEU A 402 12.96 20.30 -28.38
CA LEU A 402 14.39 20.21 -28.72
C LEU A 402 15.11 21.57 -28.74
N GLN A 403 14.42 22.71 -28.61
CA GLN A 403 15.02 24.06 -28.50
C GLN A 403 15.58 24.33 -27.09
N ILE A 404 16.32 23.37 -26.56
CA ILE A 404 16.79 23.34 -25.17
C ILE A 404 17.87 24.42 -24.95
N GLU A 405 18.60 24.80 -25.99
CA GLU A 405 19.69 25.78 -25.93
C GLU A 405 19.22 27.20 -25.62
N GLU A 406 17.95 27.50 -25.89
CA GLU A 406 17.35 28.80 -25.55
C GLU A 406 17.15 28.95 -24.04
N THR A 407 17.05 27.82 -23.32
CA THR A 407 16.73 27.79 -21.89
C THR A 407 17.93 27.39 -21.02
N PHE A 408 18.79 26.50 -21.51
CA PHE A 408 19.89 25.92 -20.75
C PHE A 408 21.24 26.15 -21.40
N LYS A 409 22.27 26.37 -20.58
CA LYS A 409 23.66 26.40 -21.03
C LYS A 409 24.16 24.97 -21.22
N LEU A 410 24.54 24.62 -22.43
CA LEU A 410 25.08 23.31 -22.79
C LEU A 410 26.60 23.36 -22.89
N ASP A 411 27.25 22.24 -22.60
CA ASP A 411 28.68 22.05 -22.88
C ASP A 411 28.93 22.04 -24.39
N GLU A 412 30.08 22.55 -24.83
CA GLU A 412 30.38 22.77 -26.27
C GLU A 412 30.31 21.45 -27.07
N ASP A 413 30.90 20.37 -26.55
CA ASP A 413 30.89 19.05 -27.20
C ASP A 413 29.47 18.47 -27.33
N PHE A 414 28.61 18.71 -26.33
CA PHE A 414 27.21 18.26 -26.36
C PHE A 414 26.39 19.11 -27.34
N LEU A 415 26.62 20.43 -27.35
CA LEU A 415 25.95 21.37 -28.24
C LEU A 415 26.22 21.03 -29.72
N GLU A 416 27.46 20.71 -30.06
CA GLU A 416 27.85 20.33 -31.42
C GLU A 416 27.12 19.06 -31.87
N SER A 417 27.25 17.98 -31.08
CA SER A 417 26.62 16.69 -31.36
C SER A 417 25.09 16.79 -31.43
N PHE A 418 24.48 17.58 -30.53
CA PHE A 418 23.03 17.80 -30.50
C PHE A 418 22.53 18.64 -31.68
N THR A 419 23.32 19.63 -32.11
CA THR A 419 23.01 20.43 -33.31
C THR A 419 23.08 19.58 -34.58
N GLU A 420 24.06 18.68 -34.69
CA GLU A 420 24.16 17.74 -35.80
C GLU A 420 22.96 16.78 -35.85
N LEU A 421 22.54 16.26 -34.70
CA LEU A 421 21.34 15.42 -34.60
C LEU A 421 20.08 16.16 -35.07
N LYS A 422 19.89 17.42 -34.66
CA LYS A 422 18.72 18.23 -35.05
C LYS A 422 18.67 18.48 -36.56
N LYS A 423 19.81 18.64 -37.22
CA LYS A 423 19.88 18.84 -38.69
C LYS A 423 19.38 17.64 -39.49
N GLN A 424 19.36 16.45 -38.90
CA GLN A 424 18.86 15.23 -39.55
C GLN A 424 17.33 15.18 -39.60
N LEU A 425 16.62 16.02 -38.82
CA LEU A 425 15.16 16.06 -38.83
C LEU A 425 14.61 16.66 -40.14
N PRO A 426 13.44 16.21 -40.61
CA PRO A 426 12.83 16.76 -41.82
C PRO A 426 12.43 18.23 -41.60
N PRO A 427 12.67 19.13 -42.59
CA PRO A 427 12.29 20.53 -42.50
C PRO A 427 10.78 20.71 -42.32
N LEU A 428 10.39 21.73 -41.54
CA LEU A 428 8.99 22.06 -41.27
C LEU A 428 8.22 22.52 -42.51
N GLU A 429 8.90 22.97 -43.58
CA GLU A 429 8.24 23.40 -44.83
C GLU A 429 7.85 22.24 -45.75
N GLN A 430 8.25 21.00 -45.46
CA GLN A 430 7.91 19.85 -46.29
C GLN A 430 6.45 19.41 -46.12
N GLU A 431 5.93 18.69 -47.12
CA GLU A 431 4.59 18.11 -47.00
C GLU A 431 4.49 17.16 -45.81
N ASN A 432 3.37 17.27 -45.11
CA ASN A 432 2.94 16.41 -44.01
C ASN A 432 3.14 14.91 -44.28
N SER A 433 2.85 14.47 -45.51
CA SER A 433 3.02 13.09 -45.99
C SER A 433 4.49 12.63 -45.94
N HIS A 434 5.42 13.52 -46.29
CA HIS A 434 6.85 13.26 -46.35
C HIS A 434 7.47 13.16 -44.95
N ILE A 435 7.07 14.05 -44.03
CA ILE A 435 7.50 14.01 -42.63
C ILE A 435 7.09 12.68 -41.96
N LEU A 436 5.85 12.25 -42.18
CA LEU A 436 5.36 10.98 -41.63
C LEU A 436 6.07 9.77 -42.25
N ALA A 437 6.38 9.81 -43.55
CA ALA A 437 7.16 8.77 -44.22
C ALA A 437 8.60 8.70 -43.69
N TRP A 438 9.21 9.85 -43.38
CA TRP A 438 10.54 9.92 -42.78
C TRP A 438 10.57 9.24 -41.41
N TRP A 439 9.62 9.55 -40.52
CA TRP A 439 9.56 8.91 -39.19
C TRP A 439 9.34 7.40 -39.25
N LYS A 440 8.62 6.90 -40.26
CA LYS A 440 8.45 5.45 -40.48
C LYS A 440 9.72 4.75 -40.95
N ASN A 441 10.56 5.43 -41.73
CA ASN A 441 11.71 4.80 -42.40
C ASN A 441 13.04 5.06 -41.67
N GLN A 442 13.26 6.28 -41.19
CA GLN A 442 14.53 6.78 -40.62
C GLN A 442 14.41 7.18 -39.15
N GLY A 443 13.19 7.27 -38.61
CA GLY A 443 12.96 7.72 -37.23
C GLY A 443 13.64 6.84 -36.18
N GLN A 444 13.69 5.53 -36.38
CA GLN A 444 14.36 4.62 -35.43
C GLN A 444 15.86 4.87 -35.35
N GLU A 445 16.54 5.05 -36.49
CA GLU A 445 17.97 5.37 -36.54
C GLU A 445 18.27 6.71 -35.86
N TRP A 446 17.39 7.69 -36.05
CA TRP A 446 17.51 8.99 -35.37
C TRP A 446 17.36 8.86 -33.84
N VAL A 447 16.39 8.08 -33.37
CA VAL A 447 16.19 7.82 -31.93
C VAL A 447 17.40 7.11 -31.33
N ASP A 448 18.00 6.15 -32.05
CA ASP A 448 19.18 5.43 -31.58
C ASP A 448 20.40 6.36 -31.46
N LYS A 449 20.64 7.23 -32.44
CA LYS A 449 21.66 8.29 -32.36
C LYS A 449 21.39 9.26 -31.22
N PHE A 450 20.13 9.67 -31.03
CA PHE A 450 19.77 10.53 -29.90
C PHE A 450 20.08 9.86 -28.56
N ARG A 451 19.79 8.56 -28.44
CA ARG A 451 20.13 7.78 -27.23
C ARG A 451 21.63 7.77 -26.97
N GLU A 452 22.46 7.52 -27.99
CA GLU A 452 23.92 7.51 -27.85
C GLU A 452 24.47 8.85 -27.34
N ILE A 453 23.97 9.96 -27.88
CA ILE A 453 24.36 11.32 -27.42
C ILE A 453 23.96 11.52 -25.94
N LEU A 454 22.74 11.12 -25.55
CA LEU A 454 22.28 11.26 -24.16
C LEU A 454 23.08 10.40 -23.18
N ILE A 455 23.46 9.18 -23.59
CA ILE A 455 24.32 8.30 -22.80
C ILE A 455 25.72 8.91 -22.64
N ASN A 456 26.35 9.32 -23.75
CA ASN A 456 27.75 9.78 -23.75
C ASN A 456 27.94 11.10 -23.00
N HIS A 457 27.04 12.07 -23.20
CA HIS A 457 27.22 13.41 -22.63
C HIS A 457 26.52 13.59 -21.28
N ARG A 458 25.42 12.88 -21.02
CA ARG A 458 24.59 13.11 -19.84
C ARG A 458 24.39 11.87 -18.97
N ASN A 459 24.84 10.68 -19.38
CA ASN A 459 24.71 9.43 -18.62
C ASN A 459 23.24 9.09 -18.31
N ILE A 460 22.33 9.29 -19.27
CA ILE A 460 20.88 9.03 -19.14
C ILE A 460 20.35 8.21 -20.34
N CYS A 461 19.12 7.68 -20.23
CA CYS A 461 18.41 6.97 -21.31
C CYS A 461 19.01 5.63 -21.76
N TYR A 462 19.73 4.92 -20.88
CA TYR A 462 20.20 3.56 -21.13
C TYR A 462 19.05 2.61 -21.54
N ASP A 463 19.31 1.77 -22.56
CA ASP A 463 18.43 0.65 -22.92
C ASP A 463 18.88 -0.62 -22.18
N TRP A 464 18.19 -0.93 -21.08
CA TRP A 464 18.50 -2.10 -20.24
C TRP A 464 17.96 -3.42 -20.81
N ARG A 465 17.14 -3.39 -21.87
CA ARG A 465 16.53 -4.57 -22.52
C ARG A 465 16.01 -5.58 -21.49
N LEU A 466 15.09 -5.12 -20.65
CA LEU A 466 14.54 -5.92 -19.54
C LEU A 466 13.56 -6.96 -20.07
N ASP A 467 13.69 -8.20 -19.61
CA ASP A 467 12.63 -9.19 -19.75
C ASP A 467 11.47 -8.92 -18.77
N GLU A 468 10.36 -9.66 -18.90
CA GLU A 468 9.19 -9.44 -18.03
C GLU A 468 9.47 -9.74 -16.54
N GLN A 469 10.31 -10.73 -16.23
CA GLN A 469 10.66 -11.07 -14.85
C GLN A 469 11.54 -9.98 -14.21
N GLU A 470 12.46 -9.40 -14.98
CA GLU A 470 13.30 -8.29 -14.57
C GLU A 470 12.46 -7.03 -14.34
N LYS A 471 11.49 -6.73 -15.22
CA LYS A 471 10.55 -5.62 -15.02
C LYS A 471 9.75 -5.78 -13.74
N GLU A 472 9.24 -6.98 -13.46
CA GLU A 472 8.53 -7.29 -12.21
C GLU A 472 9.43 -7.10 -10.99
N LEU A 473 10.69 -7.58 -11.03
CA LEU A 473 11.63 -7.39 -9.93
C LEU A 473 11.94 -5.90 -9.69
N TRP A 474 12.13 -5.11 -10.74
CA TRP A 474 12.35 -3.67 -10.63
C TRP A 474 11.13 -2.95 -10.06
N ASN A 475 9.91 -3.35 -10.46
CA ASN A 475 8.66 -2.87 -9.87
C ASN A 475 8.59 -3.16 -8.37
N LEU A 476 8.86 -4.41 -7.97
CA LEU A 476 8.84 -4.85 -6.58
C LEU A 476 9.86 -4.08 -5.73
N PHE A 477 11.08 -3.92 -6.24
CA PHE A 477 12.13 -3.17 -5.56
C PHE A 477 11.75 -1.69 -5.36
N TYR A 478 11.23 -1.03 -6.41
CA TYR A 478 10.80 0.36 -6.32
C TYR A 478 9.65 0.54 -5.33
N ASN A 479 8.59 -0.28 -5.46
CA ASN A 479 7.42 -0.21 -4.58
C ASN A 479 7.79 -0.51 -3.12
N GLY A 480 8.72 -1.42 -2.88
CA GLY A 480 9.25 -1.70 -1.55
C GLY A 480 9.98 -0.49 -0.93
N ASN A 481 10.75 0.27 -1.74
CA ASN A 481 11.40 1.50 -1.26
C ASN A 481 10.37 2.63 -1.02
N VAL A 482 9.35 2.78 -1.86
CA VAL A 482 8.23 3.71 -1.63
C VAL A 482 7.57 3.43 -0.30
N PHE A 483 7.22 2.18 -0.05
CA PHE A 483 6.57 1.80 1.19
C PHE A 483 7.50 1.93 2.40
N LEU A 484 8.80 1.64 2.26
CA LEU A 484 9.78 1.89 3.31
C LEU A 484 9.83 3.38 3.68
N VAL A 485 9.90 4.28 2.71
CA VAL A 485 9.89 5.74 2.96
C VAL A 485 8.60 6.17 3.66
N GLU A 486 7.46 5.64 3.23
CA GLU A 486 6.18 5.89 3.90
C GLU A 486 6.24 5.46 5.38
N CYS A 487 6.80 4.28 5.66
CA CYS A 487 6.97 3.79 7.02
C CYS A 487 7.87 4.69 7.88
N LEU A 488 8.94 5.25 7.30
CA LEU A 488 9.85 6.19 7.99
C LEU A 488 9.19 7.53 8.32
N GLN A 489 8.11 7.88 7.62
CA GLN A 489 7.30 9.09 7.82
C GLN A 489 6.07 8.85 8.70
N GLY A 490 5.69 7.58 8.91
CA GLY A 490 4.52 7.18 9.67
C GLY A 490 4.69 7.20 11.19
N GLU A 491 3.75 6.56 11.89
CA GLU A 491 3.66 6.55 13.37
C GLU A 491 4.71 5.67 14.09
N GLY A 492 5.64 5.05 13.36
CA GLY A 492 6.65 4.15 13.93
C GLY A 492 7.69 4.89 14.78
N ASN A 493 8.01 4.37 15.96
CA ASN A 493 9.05 4.95 16.81
C ASN A 493 10.45 4.54 16.32
N ILE A 494 11.00 5.30 15.37
CA ILE A 494 12.32 5.10 14.79
C ILE A 494 13.34 6.09 15.36
N SER A 495 14.57 5.62 15.61
CA SER A 495 15.66 6.52 16.00
C SER A 495 16.09 7.41 14.83
N SER A 496 16.43 8.67 15.11
CA SER A 496 16.89 9.62 14.09
C SER A 496 18.13 9.12 13.34
N LYS A 497 19.02 8.40 14.04
CA LYS A 497 20.22 7.79 13.44
C LYS A 497 19.86 6.74 12.39
N VAL A 498 18.99 5.78 12.73
CA VAL A 498 18.59 4.73 11.78
C VAL A 498 17.76 5.29 10.63
N LYS A 499 16.92 6.29 10.91
CA LYS A 499 16.20 7.00 9.85
C LYS A 499 17.14 7.63 8.83
N GLN A 500 18.16 8.38 9.29
CA GLN A 500 19.17 8.98 8.41
C GLN A 500 20.01 7.94 7.67
N GLU A 501 20.38 6.84 8.33
CA GLU A 501 21.10 5.72 7.72
C GLU A 501 20.30 5.09 6.57
N ILE A 502 19.01 4.81 6.79
CA ILE A 502 18.15 4.26 5.74
C ILE A 502 17.98 5.30 4.63
N GLU A 503 17.61 6.55 4.96
CA GLU A 503 17.37 7.61 3.96
C GLU A 503 18.61 7.89 3.10
N SER A 504 19.81 7.87 3.67
CA SER A 504 21.08 8.09 2.94
C SER A 504 21.50 6.90 2.07
N THR A 505 20.99 5.70 2.33
CA THR A 505 21.30 4.47 1.57
C THR A 505 20.14 3.98 0.70
N LEU A 506 19.06 4.78 0.58
CA LEU A 506 17.94 4.48 -0.31
C LEU A 506 18.39 4.50 -1.78
N LEU A 507 18.04 3.43 -2.50
CA LEU A 507 18.44 3.22 -3.90
C LEU A 507 19.97 3.24 -4.10
N SER A 508 20.74 2.87 -3.07
CA SER A 508 22.17 2.62 -3.17
C SER A 508 22.48 1.13 -3.22
N ILE A 509 23.67 0.79 -3.71
CA ILE A 509 24.28 -0.54 -3.55
C ILE A 509 24.65 -0.76 -2.09
#